data_AF-A0A0K8R474-F1
#
_entry.id   AF-A0A0K8R474-F1
#
_cell.length_a   1.000
_cell.length_b   1.000
_cell.length_c   1.000
_cell.angle_alpha   90.00
_cell.angle_beta   90.00
_cell.angle_gamma   90.00
#
_symmetry.space_group_name_H-M   'P 1'
#
loop_
_entity.id
_entity.type
_entity.pdbx_description
1 polymer ?
#
loop_
_entity_poly.entity_id
_entity_poly.type
_entity_poly.pdbx_seq_one_letter_code
_entity_poly.pdbx_strand_id
1 'polypeptide(L)'
;MKKATFFLLVTSQLLYHAASEYQKWTEVEQTFGVKLCWEKLKDALDAECKTKEGIAVETVNFTACKMQCKTETGNKFVDINMPNKTPCGLYNETCQDGRCVGHCTILEEALEEVKYI
;
A
#
# COMPACT_ATOMS: atom_id res chain seq x y z
N MET A 1 -16.72 5.07 31.93
CA MET A 1 -15.43 4.79 31.27
C MET A 1 -15.70 4.18 29.90
N LYS A 2 -15.69 4.98 28.82
CA LYS A 2 -15.76 4.44 27.45
C LYS A 2 -14.34 4.00 27.06
N LYS A 3 -14.13 2.69 26.90
CA LYS A 3 -12.92 2.16 26.26
C LYS A 3 -13.02 2.51 24.78
N ALA A 4 -12.54 3.70 24.41
CA ALA A 4 -12.36 4.05 23.02
C ALA A 4 -11.20 3.21 22.49
N THR A 5 -11.56 2.22 21.66
CA THR A 5 -10.66 1.33 20.94
C THR A 5 -9.74 2.16 20.05
N PHE A 6 -8.56 2.51 20.58
CA PHE A 6 -7.51 3.27 19.89
C PHE A 6 -6.68 2.33 18.98
N PHE A 7 -7.34 1.61 18.08
CA PHE A 7 -6.68 0.68 17.13
C PHE A 7 -6.63 1.20 15.68
N LEU A 8 -7.12 2.42 15.41
CA LEU A 8 -7.31 2.91 14.03
C LEU A 8 -6.20 3.81 13.48
N LEU A 9 -5.18 4.16 14.25
CA LEU A 9 -4.18 5.16 13.82
C LEU A 9 -2.90 4.59 13.22
N VAL A 10 -2.68 3.27 13.28
CA VAL A 10 -1.40 2.66 12.86
C VAL A 10 -1.40 2.29 11.37
N THR A 11 -2.58 2.15 10.73
CA THR A 11 -2.66 1.99 9.27
C THR A 11 -2.44 3.31 8.52
N SER A 12 -2.72 4.45 9.15
CA SER A 12 -2.65 5.78 8.52
C SER A 12 -1.23 6.32 8.30
N GLN A 13 -0.18 5.70 8.86
CA GLN A 13 1.21 6.15 8.60
C GLN A 13 1.82 5.53 7.34
N LEU A 14 1.18 4.50 6.76
CA LEU A 14 1.71 3.74 5.62
C LEU A 14 1.87 4.60 4.34
N LEU A 15 1.10 5.69 4.22
CA LEU A 15 0.80 6.29 2.91
C LEU A 15 1.03 7.81 2.85
N TYR A 16 1.67 8.37 3.88
CA TYR A 16 2.04 9.79 3.95
C TYR A 16 3.09 10.18 2.89
N HIS A 17 3.71 9.20 2.22
CA HIS A 17 4.64 9.41 1.11
C HIS A 17 4.41 8.44 -0.06
N ALA A 18 3.14 8.21 -0.43
CA ALA A 18 2.84 7.59 -1.72
C ALA A 18 3.11 8.61 -2.84
N ALA A 19 4.39 8.77 -3.17
CA ALA A 19 4.81 9.41 -4.40
C ALA A 19 4.22 8.63 -5.58
N SER A 20 3.78 9.33 -6.63
CA SER A 20 3.15 8.78 -7.83
C SER A 20 4.05 7.88 -8.68
N GLU A 21 5.19 7.44 -8.16
CA GLU A 21 6.26 6.72 -8.87
C GLU A 21 6.57 5.38 -8.17
N TYR A 22 7.14 4.44 -8.92
CA TYR A 22 7.56 3.14 -8.37
C TYR A 22 8.66 3.31 -7.31
N GLN A 23 8.38 2.88 -6.08
CA GLN A 23 9.34 2.82 -4.97
C GLN A 23 9.96 1.43 -4.91
N LYS A 24 11.27 1.34 -4.63
CA LYS A 24 11.90 0.03 -4.39
C LYS A 24 11.36 -0.57 -3.11
N TRP A 25 11.12 -1.89 -3.11
CA TRP A 25 10.61 -2.56 -1.91
C TRP A 25 11.52 -2.35 -0.69
N THR A 26 12.84 -2.33 -0.90
CA THR A 26 13.82 -2.06 0.17
C THR A 26 13.65 -0.67 0.81
N GLU A 27 13.18 0.31 0.05
CA GLU A 27 12.91 1.67 0.55
C GLU A 27 11.60 1.69 1.34
N VAL A 28 10.59 0.91 0.91
CA VAL A 28 9.34 0.72 1.67
C VAL A 28 9.63 0.09 3.03
N GLU A 29 10.48 -0.94 3.08
CA GLU A 29 10.89 -1.60 4.34
C GLU A 29 11.65 -0.67 5.29
N GLN A 30 12.41 0.29 4.76
CA GLN A 30 13.20 1.23 5.57
C GLN A 30 12.39 2.44 6.03
N THR A 31 11.42 2.87 5.24
CA THR A 31 10.70 4.14 5.46
C THR A 31 9.57 4.01 6.48
N PHE A 32 8.97 2.83 6.62
CA PHE A 32 7.70 2.69 7.34
C PHE A 32 7.74 1.62 8.43
N GLY A 33 6.96 1.83 9.50
CA GLY A 33 7.00 1.13 10.80
C GLY A 33 6.76 -0.40 10.84
N VAL A 34 5.82 -0.87 11.67
CA VAL A 34 5.72 -2.27 12.19
C VAL A 34 6.18 -3.37 11.21
N LYS A 35 7.41 -3.88 11.43
CA LYS A 35 8.09 -4.87 10.57
C LYS A 35 7.20 -6.06 10.16
N LEU A 36 6.43 -6.59 11.10
CA LEU A 36 5.55 -7.73 10.87
C LEU A 36 4.42 -7.46 9.86
N CYS A 37 3.92 -6.22 9.78
CA CYS A 37 2.89 -5.86 8.80
C CYS A 37 3.48 -5.85 7.38
N TRP A 38 4.72 -5.37 7.23
CA TRP A 38 5.41 -5.33 5.95
C TRP A 38 5.86 -6.69 5.47
N GLU A 39 6.34 -7.55 6.38
CA GLU A 39 6.64 -8.95 6.04
C GLU A 39 5.39 -9.64 5.47
N LYS A 40 4.23 -9.48 6.12
CA LYS A 40 2.96 -10.05 5.60
C LYS A 40 2.54 -9.47 4.26
N LEU A 41 2.70 -8.16 4.06
CA LEU A 41 2.38 -7.54 2.77
C LEU A 41 3.34 -8.03 1.69
N LYS A 42 4.65 -8.09 2.00
CA LYS A 42 5.68 -8.62 1.10
C LYS A 42 5.34 -10.03 0.66
N ASP A 43 5.02 -10.91 1.62
CA ASP A 43 4.70 -12.31 1.35
C ASP A 43 3.51 -12.43 0.38
N ALA A 44 2.50 -11.57 0.53
CA ALA A 44 1.35 -11.53 -0.37
C ALA A 44 1.74 -11.06 -1.79
N LEU A 45 2.57 -10.02 -1.91
CA LEU A 45 3.04 -9.53 -3.21
C LEU A 45 4.01 -10.51 -3.89
N ASP A 46 4.92 -11.13 -3.13
CA ASP A 46 5.83 -12.17 -3.62
C ASP A 46 5.06 -13.40 -4.09
N ALA A 47 3.99 -13.78 -3.39
CA ALA A 47 3.09 -14.85 -3.83
C ALA A 47 2.41 -14.51 -5.16
N GLU A 48 1.91 -13.27 -5.32
CA GLU A 48 1.33 -12.83 -6.58
C GLU A 48 2.36 -12.84 -7.72
N CYS A 49 3.59 -12.37 -7.48
CA CYS A 49 4.68 -12.44 -8.46
C CYS A 49 4.92 -13.87 -8.96
N LYS A 50 4.90 -14.86 -8.06
CA LYS A 50 5.06 -16.29 -8.41
C LYS A 50 3.96 -16.83 -9.31
N THR A 51 2.77 -16.23 -9.31
CA THR A 51 1.70 -16.58 -10.25
C THR A 51 1.90 -15.99 -11.66
N LYS A 52 2.81 -15.03 -11.82
CA LYS A 52 3.05 -14.23 -13.04
C LYS A 52 4.49 -14.34 -13.55
N GLU A 53 5.12 -15.49 -13.38
CA GLU A 53 6.51 -15.77 -13.83
C GLU A 53 7.60 -14.93 -13.12
N GLY A 54 7.23 -14.23 -12.05
CA GLY A 54 8.16 -13.55 -11.14
C GLY A 54 8.56 -14.43 -9.95
N ILE A 55 9.59 -14.01 -9.22
CA ILE A 55 10.06 -14.69 -8.00
C ILE A 55 9.83 -13.86 -6.74
N ALA A 56 9.84 -12.53 -6.88
CA ALA A 56 9.69 -11.58 -5.78
C ALA A 56 9.33 -10.19 -6.31
N VAL A 57 8.70 -9.37 -5.47
CA VAL A 57 8.44 -7.96 -5.73
C VAL A 57 9.75 -7.15 -5.64
N GLU A 58 9.99 -6.31 -6.65
CA GLU A 58 11.13 -5.40 -6.73
C GLU A 58 10.71 -3.97 -6.43
N THR A 59 9.65 -3.48 -7.09
CA THR A 59 9.14 -2.12 -6.92
C THR A 59 7.62 -2.11 -6.81
N VAL A 60 7.08 -1.07 -6.17
CA VAL A 60 5.65 -0.89 -5.92
C VAL A 60 5.24 0.56 -6.17
N ASN A 61 4.05 0.76 -6.71
CA ASN A 61 3.35 2.03 -6.79
C ASN A 61 1.94 1.83 -6.24
N PHE A 62 1.77 2.13 -4.95
CA PHE A 62 0.51 1.91 -4.24
C PHE A 62 -0.62 2.78 -4.82
N THR A 63 -0.37 4.05 -5.15
CA THR A 63 -1.37 4.96 -5.73
C THR A 63 -1.91 4.43 -7.06
N ALA A 64 -1.03 3.89 -7.91
CA ALA A 64 -1.41 3.29 -9.17
C ALA A 64 -1.85 1.81 -9.05
N CYS A 65 -1.74 1.21 -7.86
CA CYS A 65 -1.94 -0.22 -7.64
C CYS A 65 -1.15 -1.09 -8.62
N LYS A 66 0.12 -0.71 -8.85
CA LYS A 66 1.06 -1.42 -9.73
C LYS A 66 2.24 -1.94 -8.93
N MET A 67 2.78 -3.07 -9.36
CA MET A 67 4.02 -3.59 -8.82
C MET A 67 4.83 -4.25 -9.92
N GLN A 68 6.13 -4.32 -9.68
CA GLN A 68 7.08 -4.89 -10.61
C GLN A 68 7.73 -6.10 -9.97
N CYS A 69 7.65 -7.24 -10.64
CA CYS A 69 8.20 -8.49 -10.19
C CYS A 69 9.54 -8.76 -10.86
N LYS A 70 10.54 -9.16 -10.08
CA LYS A 70 11.78 -9.70 -10.60
C LYS A 70 11.55 -11.12 -11.12
N THR A 71 12.08 -11.44 -12.28
CA THR A 71 12.06 -12.82 -12.84
C THR A 71 13.29 -13.61 -12.41
N GLU A 72 13.28 -14.94 -12.60
CA GLU A 72 14.45 -15.80 -12.37
C GLU A 72 15.68 -15.35 -13.14
N THR A 73 15.50 -14.74 -14.32
CA THR A 73 16.61 -14.27 -15.16
C THR A 73 17.19 -12.92 -14.71
N GLY A 74 16.82 -12.41 -13.53
CA GLY A 74 17.46 -11.33 -12.76
C GLY A 74 17.40 -9.92 -13.37
N ASN A 75 17.46 -9.82 -14.70
CA ASN A 75 17.52 -8.60 -15.50
C ASN A 75 16.21 -8.30 -16.23
N LYS A 76 15.21 -9.19 -16.10
CA LYS A 76 13.87 -8.98 -16.65
C LYS A 76 12.89 -8.74 -15.50
N PHE A 77 12.03 -7.77 -15.72
CA PHE A 77 10.96 -7.39 -14.81
C PHE A 77 9.61 -7.55 -15.49
N VAL A 78 8.58 -7.87 -14.71
CA VAL A 78 7.19 -7.95 -15.18
C VAL A 78 6.35 -6.97 -14.38
N ASP A 79 5.71 -6.03 -15.09
CA ASP A 79 4.75 -5.10 -14.50
C ASP A 79 3.37 -5.76 -14.38
N ILE A 80 2.83 -5.81 -13.17
CA ILE A 80 1.51 -6.34 -12.89
C ILE A 80 0.70 -5.42 -11.97
N ASN A 81 -0.61 -5.65 -11.93
CA ASN A 81 -1.47 -5.02 -10.94
C ASN A 81 -1.20 -5.64 -9.57
N MET A 82 -1.28 -4.82 -8.53
CA MET A 82 -1.37 -5.34 -7.17
C MET A 82 -2.66 -6.13 -6.97
N PRO A 83 -2.65 -7.16 -6.10
CA PRO A 83 -3.85 -7.91 -5.75
C PRO A 83 -4.98 -7.01 -5.25
N ASN A 84 -6.22 -7.38 -5.57
CA ASN A 84 -7.38 -6.71 -5.01
C ASN A 84 -7.34 -6.74 -3.48
N LYS A 85 -7.87 -5.69 -2.84
CA LYS A 85 -7.84 -5.45 -1.39
C LYS A 85 -6.47 -5.09 -0.79
N THR A 86 -5.42 -4.98 -1.61
CA THR A 86 -4.12 -4.43 -1.16
C THR A 86 -4.33 -3.00 -0.67
N PRO A 87 -3.94 -2.64 0.57
CA PRO A 87 -4.02 -1.27 1.05
C PRO A 87 -3.21 -0.32 0.17
N CYS A 88 -3.81 0.80 -0.23
CA CYS A 88 -3.20 1.73 -1.19
C CYS A 88 -3.39 3.21 -0.87
N GLY A 89 -4.27 3.56 0.09
CA GLY A 89 -4.45 4.93 0.57
C GLY A 89 -4.73 5.04 2.08
N LEU A 90 -4.65 6.27 2.59
CA LEU A 90 -4.68 6.63 4.02
C LEU A 90 -6.02 6.37 4.71
N TYR A 91 -7.12 6.42 3.96
CA TYR A 91 -8.49 6.33 4.42
C TYR A 91 -9.09 4.94 4.16
N ASN A 92 -8.25 3.91 4.30
CA ASN A 92 -8.57 2.52 4.00
C ASN A 92 -8.92 2.27 2.52
N GLU A 93 -8.38 3.08 1.60
CA GLU A 93 -8.43 2.76 0.19
C GLU A 93 -7.68 1.45 -0.08
N THR A 94 -8.23 0.67 -1.00
CA THR A 94 -7.68 -0.60 -1.42
C THR A 94 -7.64 -0.70 -2.93
N CYS A 95 -6.71 -1.52 -3.43
CA CYS A 95 -6.65 -1.82 -4.85
C CYS A 95 -7.89 -2.59 -5.30
N GLN A 96 -8.52 -2.10 -6.36
CA GLN A 96 -9.60 -2.77 -7.09
C GLN A 96 -9.34 -2.58 -8.58
N ASP A 97 -9.12 -3.70 -9.28
CA ASP A 97 -8.90 -3.74 -10.73
C ASP A 97 -7.78 -2.80 -11.21
N GLY A 98 -6.69 -2.76 -10.43
CA GLY A 98 -5.52 -1.92 -10.72
C GLY A 98 -5.74 -0.42 -10.47
N ARG A 99 -6.72 -0.05 -9.65
CA ARG A 99 -6.95 1.32 -9.19
C ARG A 99 -7.02 1.37 -7.67
N CYS A 100 -6.45 2.42 -7.09
CA CYS A 100 -6.63 2.68 -5.67
C CYS A 100 -7.98 3.33 -5.43
N VAL A 101 -8.88 2.64 -4.73
CA VAL A 101 -10.24 3.12 -4.48
C VAL A 101 -10.62 2.95 -3.01
N GLY A 102 -11.35 3.92 -2.47
CA GLY A 102 -11.98 3.80 -1.17
C GLY A 102 -13.11 4.79 -1.04
N HIS A 103 -13.91 4.59 0.00
CA HIS A 103 -14.96 5.54 0.31
C HIS A 103 -14.31 6.73 1.02
N CYS A 104 -14.43 7.91 0.42
CA CYS A 104 -14.01 9.15 1.07
C CYS A 104 -15.00 9.44 2.22
N THR A 105 -14.71 8.88 3.39
CA THR A 105 -15.38 9.24 4.65
C THR A 105 -14.62 10.39 5.26
N ILE A 106 -14.87 11.61 4.78
CA ILE A 106 -14.42 12.81 5.47
C ILE A 106 -15.24 12.88 6.76
N LEU A 107 -14.59 12.71 7.91
CA LEU A 107 -15.24 12.95 9.20
C LEU A 107 -15.69 14.42 9.23
N GLU A 108 -16.93 14.71 9.60
CA GLU A 108 -17.44 16.10 9.69
C GLU A 108 -16.54 16.98 10.59
N GLU A 109 -15.91 16.39 11.60
CA GLU A 109 -14.92 17.06 12.47
C GLU A 109 -13.72 17.63 11.68
N ALA A 110 -13.28 16.96 10.62
CA ALA A 110 -12.20 17.46 9.75
C ALA A 110 -12.65 18.59 8.81
N LEU A 111 -13.95 18.72 8.56
CA LEU A 111 -14.54 19.83 7.80
C LEU A 111 -14.76 21.08 8.66
N GLU A 112 -14.98 20.92 9.97
CA GLU A 112 -15.10 22.05 10.89
C GLU A 112 -13.78 22.81 11.05
N GLU A 113 -12.63 22.14 11.08
CA GLU A 113 -11.32 22.82 11.17
C GLU A 113 -10.95 23.63 9.91
N VAL A 114 -11.46 23.26 8.73
CA VAL A 114 -11.23 23.99 7.48
C VAL A 114 -12.14 25.22 7.35
N LYS A 115 -13.28 25.25 8.03
CA LYS A 115 -14.23 26.37 7.99
C LYS A 115 -13.77 27.62 8.75
N TYR A 116 -12.75 27.50 9.61
CA TYR A 116 -12.23 28.60 10.42
C TYR A 116 -10.85 29.12 9.95
N ILE A 117 -10.44 28.76 8.72
CA ILE A 117 -9.27 29.35 8.03
C ILE A 117 -9.74 30.40 7.01
#